data_AF-A0A091E6T4-F1
#
_entry.id   AF-A0A091E6T4-F1
#
_cell.length_a   1.000
_cell.length_b   1.000
_cell.length_c   1.000
_cell.angle_alpha   90.00
_cell.angle_beta   90.00
_cell.angle_gamma   90.00
#
_symmetry.space_group_name_H-M   'P 1'
#
loop_
_entity.id
_entity.type
_entity.pdbx_description
1 polymer ?
#
loop_
_entity_poly.entity_id
_entity_poly.type
_entity_poly.pdbx_seq_one_letter_code
_entity_poly.pdbx_strand_id
1 'polypeptide(L)'
;GFEIQAKKVQKTSPFKYLGLKIHEQTVVPQQVKINYHPKTLQELHKICGTINWVRLLLGLTTEDLAPLFNLLQGKDDLTSPRHLTEEARQSICKVQEVLLSQQAHRCAPGLSFQFILLGEMPYLHRLIFQWDKVQSDPLLIIEWVFFSHQPSKSITMPQELMAQLVMKARSHLCILAGCDFTCIYLPWTTDSLDNLLQNNVHLQFALNSYTGQISIHHPKHRLFTSVFKQIPKEIQSRKPLNALTIFSDGA
;
A
#
# COMPACT_ATOMS: atom_id res chain seq x y z
N GLY A 1 33.50 -13.06 24.55
CA GLY A 1 32.03 -12.87 24.56
C GLY A 1 31.69 -11.48 24.07
N PHE A 2 30.42 -11.19 23.79
CA PHE A 2 29.97 -9.84 23.43
C PHE A 2 29.84 -8.96 24.69
N GLU A 3 30.30 -7.71 24.63
CA GLU A 3 30.20 -6.73 25.72
C GLU A 3 29.24 -5.60 25.35
N ILE A 4 28.27 -5.31 26.22
CA ILE A 4 27.28 -4.24 26.00
C ILE A 4 27.80 -2.95 26.62
N GLN A 5 28.04 -1.95 25.78
CA GLN A 5 28.43 -0.62 26.26
C GLN A 5 27.22 0.08 26.90
N ALA A 6 27.26 0.27 28.22
CA ALA A 6 26.19 0.92 28.98
C ALA A 6 25.77 2.29 28.41
N LYS A 7 26.72 3.05 27.84
CA LYS A 7 26.48 4.36 27.21
C LYS A 7 25.63 4.30 25.92
N LYS A 8 25.55 3.13 25.26
CA LYS A 8 24.76 2.92 24.03
C LYS A 8 23.37 2.34 24.31
N VAL A 9 23.07 2.00 25.56
CA VAL A 9 21.76 1.48 25.96
C VAL A 9 20.74 2.60 25.97
N GLN A 10 19.67 2.44 25.19
CA GLN A 10 18.54 3.36 25.16
C GLN A 10 17.54 2.92 26.23
N LYS A 11 17.28 3.77 27.22
CA LYS A 11 16.42 3.44 28.38
C LYS A 11 15.05 4.11 28.35
N THR A 12 14.92 5.19 27.59
CA THR A 12 13.69 5.99 27.51
C THR A 12 13.32 6.24 26.06
N SER A 13 12.02 6.41 25.83
CA SER A 13 11.45 6.81 24.55
C SER A 13 11.92 8.22 24.16
N PRO A 14 12.20 8.51 22.87
CA PRO A 14 12.04 7.61 21.72
C PRO A 14 13.23 6.66 21.50
N PHE A 15 12.93 5.41 21.18
CA PHE A 15 13.94 4.40 20.85
C PHE A 15 14.33 4.47 19.38
N LYS A 16 15.62 4.44 19.09
CA LYS A 16 16.18 4.35 17.73
C LYS A 16 16.48 2.90 17.39
N TYR A 17 15.82 2.37 16.37
CA TYR A 17 16.04 0.99 15.94
C TYR A 17 15.85 0.89 14.42
N LEU A 18 16.81 0.28 13.72
CA LEU A 18 16.78 0.06 12.26
C LEU A 18 16.38 1.30 11.43
N GLY A 19 16.87 2.49 11.81
CA GLY A 19 16.54 3.73 11.10
C GLY A 19 15.19 4.36 11.50
N LEU A 20 14.45 3.78 12.45
CA LEU A 20 13.17 4.32 12.97
C LEU A 20 13.37 5.00 14.32
N LYS A 21 12.47 5.94 14.65
CA LYS A 21 12.23 6.45 16.00
C LYS A 21 10.88 5.91 16.48
N ILE A 22 10.92 5.15 17.55
CA ILE A 22 9.77 4.48 18.15
C ILE A 22 9.41 5.24 19.42
N HIS A 23 8.29 5.95 19.37
CA HIS A 23 7.68 6.63 20.51
C HIS A 23 6.76 5.67 21.28
N GLU A 24 6.07 6.16 22.31
CA GLU A 24 5.17 5.32 23.10
C GLU A 24 4.00 4.80 22.27
N GLN A 25 3.45 5.62 21.37
CA GLN A 25 2.30 5.26 20.54
C GLN A 25 2.59 5.31 19.03
N THR A 26 3.65 6.00 18.61
CA THR A 26 3.89 6.29 17.19
C THR A 26 5.26 5.80 16.75
N VAL A 27 5.40 5.58 15.44
CA VAL A 27 6.64 5.20 14.78
C VAL A 27 6.85 6.14 13.61
N VAL A 28 8.03 6.78 13.57
CA VAL A 28 8.42 7.69 12.50
C VAL A 28 9.81 7.32 11.97
N PRO A 29 10.10 7.56 10.68
CA PRO A 29 11.46 7.48 10.17
C PRO A 29 12.42 8.37 10.96
N GLN A 30 13.67 7.93 11.14
CA GLN A 30 14.74 8.85 11.52
C GLN A 30 14.93 9.87 10.41
N GLN A 31 15.59 10.99 10.73
CA GLN A 31 15.75 12.11 9.80
C GLN A 31 16.37 11.65 8.48
N VAL A 32 15.52 11.54 7.46
CA VAL A 32 15.91 11.14 6.11
C VAL A 32 16.34 12.38 5.35
N LYS A 33 17.60 12.41 4.90
CA LYS A 33 18.09 13.45 3.99
C LYS A 33 17.91 12.99 2.56
N ILE A 34 16.94 13.56 1.85
CA ILE A 34 16.73 13.30 0.43
C ILE A 34 17.57 14.30 -0.38
N ASN A 35 18.30 13.82 -1.39
CA ASN A 35 18.99 14.68 -2.35
C ASN A 35 17.95 15.21 -3.37
N TYR A 36 17.82 16.53 -3.48
CA TYR A 36 16.85 17.18 -4.38
C TYR A 36 17.34 17.34 -5.81
N HIS A 37 18.63 17.14 -6.04
CA HIS A 37 19.26 17.34 -7.34
C HIS A 37 20.16 16.14 -7.70
N PRO A 38 19.60 14.92 -7.80
CA PRO A 38 20.36 13.77 -8.27
C PRO A 38 20.83 14.04 -9.71
N LYS A 39 22.14 13.87 -9.93
CA LYS A 39 22.78 14.06 -11.25
C LYS A 39 23.03 12.74 -11.97
N THR A 40 23.07 11.64 -11.23
CA THR A 40 23.41 10.31 -11.77
C THR A 40 22.35 9.28 -11.43
N LEU A 41 22.33 8.18 -12.18
CA LEU A 41 21.47 7.04 -11.90
C LEU A 41 21.73 6.46 -10.50
N GLN A 42 22.99 6.44 -10.04
CA GLN A 42 23.34 5.99 -8.69
C GLN A 42 22.68 6.83 -7.60
N GLU A 43 22.69 8.15 -7.73
CA GLU A 43 22.06 9.05 -6.77
C GLU A 43 20.54 8.88 -6.76
N LEU A 44 19.95 8.69 -7.94
CA LEU A 44 18.53 8.40 -8.09
C LEU A 44 18.14 7.06 -7.43
N HIS A 45 18.93 6.00 -7.61
CA HIS A 45 18.73 4.73 -6.91
C HIS A 45 18.76 4.87 -5.39
N LYS A 46 19.71 5.66 -4.84
CA LYS A 46 19.78 5.91 -3.39
C LYS A 46 18.51 6.61 -2.88
N ILE A 47 18.01 7.60 -3.62
CA ILE A 47 16.76 8.28 -3.28
C ILE A 47 15.59 7.29 -3.31
N CYS A 48 15.41 6.56 -4.42
CA CYS A 48 14.31 5.60 -4.56
C CYS A 48 14.37 4.48 -3.52
N GLY A 49 15.56 3.97 -3.19
CA GLY A 49 15.73 2.97 -2.13
C GLY A 49 15.34 3.50 -0.75
N THR A 50 15.73 4.74 -0.45
CA THR A 50 15.37 5.42 0.79
C THR A 50 13.86 5.65 0.89
N ILE A 51 13.22 6.10 -0.20
CA ILE A 51 11.78 6.30 -0.28
C ILE A 51 11.04 4.98 -0.09
N ASN A 52 11.43 3.93 -0.81
CA ASN A 52 10.81 2.62 -0.69
C ASN A 52 10.90 2.05 0.72
N TRP A 53 11.98 2.34 1.45
CA TRP A 53 12.13 1.92 2.84
C TRP A 53 11.14 2.62 3.79
N VAL A 54 10.93 3.94 3.66
CA VAL A 54 9.98 4.68 4.50
C VAL A 54 8.52 4.56 4.05
N ARG A 55 8.29 4.16 2.79
CA ARG A 55 6.99 4.19 2.11
C ARG A 55 5.87 3.50 2.89
N LEU A 56 6.18 2.37 3.55
CA LEU A 56 5.22 1.58 4.33
C LEU A 56 4.63 2.36 5.53
N LEU A 57 5.32 3.39 6.01
CA LEU A 57 4.87 4.20 7.15
C LEU A 57 4.12 5.47 6.72
N LEU A 58 4.24 5.86 5.46
CA LEU A 58 3.97 7.22 4.98
C LEU A 58 2.82 7.34 3.99
N GLY A 59 2.21 6.24 3.57
CA GLY A 59 1.05 6.31 2.67
C GLY A 59 1.35 6.84 1.26
N LEU A 60 2.62 6.88 0.84
CA LEU A 60 3.01 7.36 -0.48
C LEU A 60 2.57 6.38 -1.58
N THR A 61 1.62 6.81 -2.41
CA THR A 61 1.04 5.95 -3.44
C THR A 61 2.03 5.69 -4.58
N THR A 62 1.76 4.69 -5.42
CA THR A 62 2.61 4.41 -6.58
C THR A 62 2.50 5.55 -7.59
N GLU A 63 1.33 6.17 -7.71
CA GLU A 63 1.10 7.33 -8.55
C GLU A 63 1.98 8.51 -8.14
N ASP A 64 2.06 8.80 -6.83
CA ASP A 64 2.91 9.87 -6.29
C ASP A 64 4.39 9.69 -6.63
N LEU A 65 4.84 8.43 -6.74
CA LEU A 65 6.25 8.08 -6.95
C LEU A 65 6.57 7.68 -8.39
N ALA A 66 5.55 7.47 -9.23
CA ALA A 66 5.71 7.00 -10.60
C ALA A 66 6.61 7.91 -11.45
N PRO A 67 6.47 9.26 -11.40
CA PRO A 67 7.37 10.15 -12.14
C PRO A 67 8.84 9.94 -11.76
N LEU A 68 9.11 9.72 -10.47
CA LEU A 68 10.46 9.48 -9.97
C LEU A 68 11.01 8.10 -10.40
N PHE A 69 10.18 7.05 -10.32
CA PHE A 69 10.59 5.69 -10.72
C PHE A 69 10.81 5.55 -12.22
N ASN A 70 10.07 6.30 -13.05
CA ASN A 70 10.25 6.29 -14.49
C ASN A 70 11.64 6.80 -14.91
N LEU A 71 12.27 7.67 -14.12
CA LEU A 71 13.64 8.13 -14.37
C LEU A 71 14.72 7.06 -14.18
N LEU A 72 14.40 5.93 -13.54
CA LEU A 72 15.31 4.79 -13.41
C LEU A 72 15.45 4.00 -14.73
N GLN A 73 14.53 4.17 -15.68
CA GLN A 73 14.54 3.45 -16.94
C GLN A 73 15.68 3.94 -17.88
N GLY A 74 16.13 3.11 -18.81
CA GLY A 74 17.14 3.46 -19.81
C GLY A 74 18.47 2.74 -19.58
N LYS A 75 19.60 3.44 -19.79
CA LYS A 75 20.93 2.83 -19.63
C LYS A 75 21.21 2.49 -18.16
N ASP A 76 21.69 1.27 -17.92
CA ASP A 76 21.96 0.73 -16.57
C ASP A 76 23.29 1.20 -15.96
N ASP A 77 24.04 2.05 -16.66
CA ASP A 77 25.27 2.63 -16.11
C ASP A 77 24.95 3.57 -14.94
N LEU A 78 25.46 3.25 -13.75
CA LEU A 78 25.28 4.01 -12.52
C LEU A 78 25.76 5.46 -12.63
N THR A 79 26.75 5.73 -13.48
CA THR A 79 27.30 7.06 -13.73
C THR A 79 26.54 7.83 -14.79
N SER A 80 25.58 7.19 -15.46
CA SER A 80 24.77 7.84 -16.50
C SER A 80 24.05 9.07 -15.95
N PRO A 81 24.09 10.19 -16.70
CA PRO A 81 23.46 11.43 -16.25
C PRO A 81 21.94 11.27 -16.21
N ARG A 82 21.33 11.78 -15.15
CA ARG A 82 19.87 11.84 -14.98
C ARG A 82 19.47 13.28 -14.70
N HIS A 83 18.37 13.69 -15.31
CA HIS A 83 17.78 15.00 -15.11
C HIS A 83 16.36 14.81 -14.56
N LEU A 84 16.07 15.47 -13.44
CA LEU A 84 14.71 15.48 -12.91
C LEU A 84 13.80 16.24 -13.86
N THR A 85 12.68 15.62 -14.21
CA THR A 85 11.53 16.32 -14.77
C THR A 85 10.82 17.11 -13.67
N GLU A 86 9.90 17.99 -14.05
CA GLU A 86 9.17 18.79 -13.08
C GLU A 86 8.25 17.92 -12.21
N GLU A 87 7.61 16.91 -12.80
CA GLU A 87 6.77 15.95 -12.10
C GLU A 87 7.58 15.16 -11.07
N ALA A 88 8.81 14.75 -11.40
CA ALA A 88 9.68 14.05 -10.45
C ALA A 88 10.15 14.95 -9.30
N ARG A 89 10.34 16.27 -9.54
CA ARG A 89 10.60 17.22 -8.45
C ARG A 89 9.39 17.33 -7.52
N GLN A 90 8.19 17.43 -8.08
CA GLN A 90 6.95 17.46 -7.31
C GLN A 90 6.77 16.19 -6.47
N SER A 91 7.08 15.01 -7.02
CA SER A 91 7.11 13.75 -6.27
C SER A 91 8.06 13.82 -5.07
N ILE A 92 9.28 14.34 -5.24
CA ILE A 92 10.24 14.50 -4.13
C ILE A 92 9.74 15.49 -3.08
N CYS A 93 9.16 16.62 -3.50
CA CYS A 93 8.56 17.59 -2.58
C CYS A 93 7.43 16.97 -1.75
N LYS A 94 6.53 16.20 -2.38
CA LYS A 94 5.45 15.49 -1.69
C LYS A 94 5.98 14.48 -0.68
N VAL A 95 7.01 13.72 -1.04
CA VAL A 95 7.68 12.79 -0.11
C VAL A 95 8.18 13.52 1.13
N GLN A 96 8.78 14.71 0.96
CA GLN A 96 9.27 15.50 2.07
C GLN A 96 8.15 16.02 2.98
N GLU A 97 7.07 16.54 2.38
CA GLU A 97 5.90 17.00 3.13
C GLU A 97 5.30 15.86 3.97
N VAL A 98 5.17 14.69 3.37
CA VAL A 98 4.66 13.48 4.02
C VAL A 98 5.62 13.00 5.12
N LEU A 99 6.93 13.03 4.91
CA LEU A 99 7.93 12.69 5.92
C LEU A 99 7.84 13.56 7.19
N LEU A 100 7.38 14.80 7.06
CA LEU A 100 7.25 15.74 8.17
C LEU A 100 5.88 15.66 8.86
N SER A 101 4.84 15.28 8.12
CA SER A 101 3.45 15.35 8.58
C SER A 101 2.84 14.00 8.95
N GLN A 102 3.36 12.89 8.42
CA GLN A 102 2.79 11.56 8.64
C GLN A 102 3.59 10.70 9.61
N GLN A 103 2.87 9.78 10.26
CA GLN A 103 3.41 8.81 11.19
C GLN A 103 2.60 7.52 11.13
N ALA A 104 3.25 6.42 11.45
CA ALA A 104 2.57 5.17 11.76
C ALA A 104 2.36 5.05 13.27
N HIS A 105 1.54 4.09 13.67
CA HIS A 105 1.22 3.79 15.06
C HIS A 105 1.83 2.45 15.46
N ARG A 106 2.12 2.33 16.75
CA ARG A 106 2.45 1.04 17.34
C ARG A 106 1.18 0.20 17.43
N CYS A 107 1.36 -1.11 17.30
CA CYS A 107 0.27 -2.04 17.54
C CYS A 107 -0.20 -1.90 18.98
N ALA A 108 -1.48 -1.60 19.16
CA ALA A 108 -2.15 -1.58 20.44
C ALA A 108 -2.51 -3.03 20.84
N PRO A 109 -2.03 -3.51 21.99
CA PRO A 109 -2.39 -4.84 22.49
C PRO A 109 -3.91 -4.98 22.67
N GLY A 110 -4.46 -6.13 22.30
CA GLY A 110 -5.89 -6.43 22.47
C GLY A 110 -6.81 -5.85 21.38
N LEU A 111 -6.33 -4.97 20.51
CA LEU A 111 -7.08 -4.54 19.33
C LEU A 111 -6.84 -5.48 18.15
N SER A 112 -7.91 -5.81 17.43
CA SER A 112 -7.83 -6.63 16.23
C SER A 112 -7.31 -5.84 15.03
N PHE A 113 -6.57 -6.50 14.15
CA PHE A 113 -6.17 -5.94 12.87
C PHE A 113 -7.30 -5.96 11.86
N GLN A 114 -7.41 -4.86 11.13
CA GLN A 114 -8.34 -4.66 10.04
C GLN A 114 -7.57 -4.29 8.77
N PHE A 115 -8.20 -4.58 7.64
CA PHE A 115 -7.60 -4.37 6.33
C PHE A 115 -8.57 -3.61 5.44
N ILE A 116 -8.10 -2.59 4.74
CA ILE A 116 -8.90 -1.86 3.74
C ILE A 116 -8.13 -1.70 2.44
N LEU A 117 -8.83 -1.94 1.32
CA LEU A 117 -8.39 -1.60 -0.02
C LEU A 117 -8.87 -0.19 -0.39
N LEU A 118 -7.95 0.61 -0.90
CA LEU A 118 -8.11 2.03 -1.22
C LEU A 118 -7.55 2.34 -2.62
N GLY A 119 -7.94 3.48 -3.18
CA GLY A 119 -7.44 4.00 -4.45
C GLY A 119 -8.29 3.60 -5.66
N GLU A 120 -7.77 3.92 -6.85
CA GLU A 120 -8.36 3.58 -8.15
C GLU A 120 -7.46 2.63 -8.91
N MET A 121 -8.05 1.88 -9.83
CA MET A 121 -7.28 1.09 -10.78
C MET A 121 -6.44 2.00 -11.70
N PRO A 122 -5.18 1.65 -11.99
CA PRO A 122 -4.43 0.48 -11.53
C PRO A 122 -3.68 0.67 -10.19
N TYR A 123 -3.75 1.85 -9.58
CA TYR A 123 -3.02 2.25 -8.36
C TYR A 123 -3.74 1.92 -7.05
N LEU A 124 -4.29 0.71 -6.96
CA LEU A 124 -4.83 0.22 -5.70
C LEU A 124 -3.72 0.10 -4.65
N HIS A 125 -4.04 0.50 -3.42
CA HIS A 125 -3.16 0.39 -2.28
C HIS A 125 -3.96 -0.11 -1.08
N ARG A 126 -3.25 -0.60 -0.06
CA ARG A 126 -3.88 -1.18 1.12
C ARG A 126 -3.36 -0.58 2.41
N LEU A 127 -4.23 -0.59 3.41
CA LEU A 127 -3.89 -0.16 4.76
C LEU A 127 -4.23 -1.29 5.74
N ILE A 128 -3.24 -1.66 6.53
CA ILE A 128 -3.41 -2.44 7.76
C ILE A 128 -3.55 -1.45 8.90
N PHE A 129 -4.64 -1.56 9.66
CA PHE A 129 -4.93 -0.65 10.75
C PHE A 129 -5.57 -1.37 11.93
N GLN A 130 -5.53 -0.72 13.09
CA GLN A 130 -6.37 -1.06 14.24
C GLN A 130 -7.34 0.10 14.49
N TRP A 131 -8.47 -0.22 15.11
CA TRP A 131 -9.52 0.76 15.37
C TRP A 131 -9.79 0.88 16.88
N ASP A 132 -9.33 1.97 17.47
CA ASP A 132 -9.44 2.25 18.90
C ASP A 132 -10.55 3.25 19.18
N LYS A 133 -11.73 2.75 19.58
CA LYS A 133 -12.89 3.62 19.86
C LYS A 133 -12.71 4.53 21.08
N VAL A 134 -11.68 4.31 21.90
CA VAL A 134 -11.42 5.11 23.11
C VAL A 134 -10.69 6.41 22.76
N GLN A 135 -9.92 6.42 21.66
CA GLN A 135 -9.17 7.59 21.23
C GLN A 135 -10.03 8.59 20.46
N SER A 136 -9.64 9.87 20.51
CA SER A 136 -10.31 10.94 19.74
C SER A 136 -10.19 10.71 18.23
N ASP A 137 -9.03 10.26 17.76
CA ASP A 137 -8.86 9.69 16.43
C ASP A 137 -8.75 8.18 16.59
N PRO A 138 -9.76 7.40 16.18
CA PRO A 138 -9.77 5.97 16.39
C PRO A 138 -8.87 5.20 15.42
N LEU A 139 -8.32 5.84 14.38
CA LEU A 139 -7.55 5.16 13.36
C LEU A 139 -6.07 5.02 13.76
N LEU A 140 -5.65 3.78 14.06
CA LEU A 140 -4.25 3.44 14.25
C LEU A 140 -3.69 2.82 12.97
N ILE A 141 -3.03 3.63 12.15
CA ILE A 141 -2.33 3.19 10.93
C ILE A 141 -1.12 2.35 11.35
N ILE A 142 -1.14 1.04 11.05
CA ILE A 142 -0.01 0.15 11.33
C ILE A 142 0.96 0.14 10.15
N GLU A 143 0.45 -0.15 8.96
CA GLU A 143 1.28 -0.23 7.76
C GLU A 143 0.46 0.01 6.49
N TRP A 144 1.02 0.84 5.61
CA TRP A 144 0.58 0.97 4.23
C TRP A 144 1.29 -0.04 3.36
N VAL A 145 0.59 -0.64 2.42
CA VAL A 145 1.23 -1.60 1.55
C VAL A 145 0.78 -1.45 0.10
N PHE A 146 1.74 -1.59 -0.81
CA PHE A 146 1.58 -1.18 -2.20
C PHE A 146 1.86 -2.35 -3.15
N PHE A 147 1.49 -2.16 -4.41
CA PHE A 147 2.00 -2.97 -5.51
C PHE A 147 3.44 -2.59 -5.87
N SER A 148 4.13 -3.49 -6.59
CA SER A 148 5.32 -3.13 -7.32
C SER A 148 4.98 -2.07 -8.37
N HIS A 149 5.91 -1.15 -8.63
CA HIS A 149 5.74 -0.12 -9.67
C HIS A 149 5.53 -0.75 -11.04
N GLN A 150 6.24 -1.84 -11.33
CA GLN A 150 6.10 -2.58 -12.57
C GLN A 150 5.05 -3.68 -12.42
N PRO A 151 4.05 -3.73 -13.31
CA PRO A 151 3.12 -4.84 -13.36
C PRO A 151 3.84 -6.08 -13.88
N SER A 152 3.51 -7.25 -13.33
CA SER A 152 4.07 -8.54 -13.78
C SER A 152 3.42 -9.05 -15.07
N LYS A 153 2.27 -8.49 -15.46
CA LYS A 153 1.50 -8.85 -16.65
C LYS A 153 0.98 -7.59 -17.36
N SER A 154 0.97 -7.61 -18.68
CA SER A 154 0.46 -6.49 -19.51
C SER A 154 -1.04 -6.26 -19.37
N ILE A 155 -1.82 -7.31 -19.08
CA ILE A 155 -3.26 -7.24 -18.84
C ILE A 155 -3.53 -7.96 -17.54
N THR A 156 -4.10 -7.27 -16.56
CA THR A 156 -4.54 -7.85 -15.29
C THR A 156 -5.92 -7.32 -14.95
N MET A 157 -6.83 -8.22 -14.60
CA MET A 157 -8.18 -7.83 -14.18
C MET A 157 -8.15 -7.15 -12.80
N PRO A 158 -8.98 -6.12 -12.54
CA PRO A 158 -9.06 -5.46 -11.23
C PRO A 158 -9.23 -6.42 -10.06
N GLN A 159 -10.09 -7.42 -10.23
CA GLN A 159 -10.41 -8.42 -9.22
C GLN A 159 -9.22 -9.34 -8.95
N GLU A 160 -8.41 -9.66 -9.97
CA GLU A 160 -7.15 -10.41 -9.81
C GLU A 160 -6.15 -9.59 -8.99
N LEU A 161 -5.99 -8.30 -9.28
CA LEU A 161 -5.13 -7.40 -8.49
C LEU A 161 -5.59 -7.35 -7.02
N MET A 162 -6.88 -7.15 -6.79
CA MET A 162 -7.43 -7.12 -5.42
C MET A 162 -7.16 -8.42 -4.66
N ALA A 163 -7.40 -9.57 -5.30
CA ALA A 163 -7.11 -10.87 -4.72
C ALA A 163 -5.63 -11.01 -4.35
N GLN A 164 -4.72 -10.56 -5.21
CA GLN A 164 -3.28 -10.54 -4.90
C GLN A 164 -2.94 -9.65 -3.71
N LEU A 165 -3.59 -8.48 -3.56
CA LEU A 165 -3.38 -7.61 -2.40
C LEU A 165 -3.89 -8.23 -1.11
N VAL A 166 -5.06 -8.87 -1.14
CA VAL A 166 -5.62 -9.60 0.00
C VAL A 166 -4.67 -10.71 0.43
N MET A 167 -4.22 -11.56 -0.49
CA MET A 167 -3.26 -12.63 -0.18
C MET A 167 -1.98 -12.08 0.44
N LYS A 168 -1.35 -11.08 -0.19
CA LYS A 168 -0.11 -10.48 0.33
C LYS A 168 -0.31 -9.86 1.71
N ALA A 169 -1.43 -9.20 1.95
CA ALA A 169 -1.72 -8.59 3.24
C ALA A 169 -1.93 -9.64 4.34
N ARG A 170 -2.66 -10.72 4.05
CA ARG A 170 -2.89 -11.82 5.00
C ARG A 170 -1.59 -12.53 5.34
N SER A 171 -0.77 -12.87 4.35
CA SER A 171 0.55 -13.46 4.57
C SER A 171 1.46 -12.54 5.37
N HIS A 172 1.46 -11.23 5.05
CA HIS A 172 2.25 -10.24 5.78
C HIS A 172 1.80 -10.10 7.25
N LEU A 173 0.49 -10.02 7.51
CA LEU A 173 -0.03 -9.95 8.87
C LEU A 173 0.29 -11.23 9.66
N CYS A 174 0.22 -12.39 9.03
CA CYS A 174 0.60 -13.65 9.67
C CYS A 174 2.07 -13.64 10.10
N ILE A 175 2.97 -13.10 9.28
CA ILE A 175 4.39 -12.91 9.65
C ILE A 175 4.54 -11.88 10.78
N LEU A 176 3.79 -10.79 10.72
CA LEU A 176 3.91 -9.65 11.64
C LEU A 176 3.33 -9.94 13.04
N ALA A 177 2.18 -10.63 13.11
CA ALA A 177 1.39 -10.80 14.33
C ALA A 177 0.93 -12.24 14.60
N GLY A 178 1.19 -13.20 13.71
CA GLY A 178 0.75 -14.59 13.88
C GLY A 178 -0.76 -14.78 13.80
N CYS A 179 -1.49 -13.84 13.21
CA CYS A 179 -2.95 -13.87 13.11
C CYS A 179 -3.44 -13.42 11.72
N ASP A 180 -4.76 -13.44 11.52
CA ASP A 180 -5.43 -12.93 10.33
C ASP A 180 -6.32 -11.72 10.70
N PHE A 181 -6.81 -11.00 9.69
CA PHE A 181 -7.68 -9.84 9.89
C PHE A 181 -9.04 -10.25 10.47
N THR A 182 -9.61 -9.42 11.32
CA THR A 182 -11.01 -9.61 11.74
C THR A 182 -11.99 -9.08 10.72
N CYS A 183 -11.59 -8.08 9.93
CA CYS A 183 -12.39 -7.53 8.85
C CYS A 183 -11.53 -7.08 7.66
N ILE A 184 -11.98 -7.43 6.45
CA ILE A 184 -11.43 -7.00 5.16
C ILE A 184 -12.47 -6.11 4.48
N TYR A 185 -12.12 -4.85 4.26
CA TYR A 185 -12.94 -3.86 3.58
C TYR A 185 -12.59 -3.78 2.08
N LEU A 186 -13.56 -4.07 1.21
CA LEU A 186 -13.39 -4.16 -0.24
C LEU A 186 -14.23 -3.10 -0.99
N PRO A 187 -13.67 -2.35 -1.96
CA PRO A 187 -14.35 -1.29 -2.70
C PRO A 187 -15.32 -1.80 -3.79
N TRP A 188 -16.36 -2.50 -3.38
CA TRP A 188 -17.41 -3.02 -4.27
C TRP A 188 -18.80 -2.49 -3.93
N THR A 189 -19.73 -2.66 -4.87
CA THR A 189 -21.17 -2.47 -4.64
C THR A 189 -21.77 -3.73 -4.02
N THR A 190 -22.80 -3.56 -3.19
CA THR A 190 -23.59 -4.67 -2.58
C THR A 190 -23.96 -5.73 -3.61
N ASP A 191 -24.47 -5.28 -4.76
CA ASP A 191 -25.05 -6.13 -5.80
C ASP A 191 -24.01 -6.96 -6.57
N SER A 192 -22.72 -6.73 -6.30
CA SER A 192 -21.61 -7.40 -6.96
C SER A 192 -20.84 -8.37 -6.04
N LEU A 193 -20.90 -8.20 -4.71
CA LEU A 193 -20.08 -8.98 -3.79
C LEU A 193 -20.37 -10.48 -3.87
N ASP A 194 -21.63 -10.90 -3.75
CA ASP A 194 -21.99 -12.32 -3.76
C ASP A 194 -21.66 -12.99 -5.09
N ASN A 195 -21.95 -12.29 -6.20
CA ASN A 195 -21.62 -12.77 -7.54
C ASN A 195 -20.09 -12.88 -7.73
N LEU A 196 -19.31 -11.94 -7.21
CA LEU A 196 -17.85 -11.99 -7.27
C LEU A 196 -17.30 -13.13 -6.42
N LEU A 197 -17.79 -13.32 -5.19
CA LEU A 197 -17.38 -14.42 -4.32
C LEU A 197 -17.70 -15.79 -4.94
N GLN A 198 -18.77 -15.92 -5.71
CA GLN A 198 -19.15 -17.18 -6.36
C GLN A 198 -18.41 -17.46 -7.67
N ASN A 199 -18.06 -16.42 -8.43
CA ASN A 199 -17.58 -16.60 -9.81
C ASN A 199 -16.13 -16.17 -10.04
N ASN A 200 -15.50 -15.52 -9.06
CA ASN A 200 -14.11 -15.08 -9.17
C ASN A 200 -13.17 -16.04 -8.42
N VAL A 201 -12.52 -16.93 -9.17
CA VAL A 201 -11.59 -17.94 -8.63
C VAL A 201 -10.42 -17.31 -7.88
N HIS A 202 -9.89 -16.18 -8.36
CA HIS A 202 -8.77 -15.49 -7.69
C HIS A 202 -9.17 -15.01 -6.30
N LEU A 203 -10.35 -14.43 -6.17
CA LEU A 203 -10.87 -13.96 -4.90
C LEU A 203 -11.19 -15.11 -3.95
N GLN A 204 -11.79 -16.19 -4.45
CA GLN A 204 -12.04 -17.40 -3.65
C GLN A 204 -10.74 -17.96 -3.08
N PHE A 205 -9.68 -18.01 -3.90
CA PHE A 205 -8.37 -18.45 -3.44
C PHE A 205 -7.79 -17.48 -2.40
N ALA A 206 -7.90 -16.17 -2.63
CA ALA A 206 -7.40 -15.15 -1.71
C ALA A 206 -8.10 -15.16 -0.33
N LEU A 207 -9.36 -15.57 -0.30
CA LEU A 207 -10.19 -15.67 0.90
C LEU A 207 -10.30 -17.10 1.42
N ASN A 208 -9.55 -18.05 0.86
CA ASN A 208 -9.59 -19.42 1.32
C ASN A 208 -9.21 -19.50 2.81
N SER A 209 -9.99 -20.28 3.56
CA SER A 209 -9.89 -20.44 5.01
C SER A 209 -9.95 -19.13 5.82
N TYR A 210 -10.38 -18.02 5.23
CA TYR A 210 -10.60 -16.77 5.94
C TYR A 210 -11.89 -16.87 6.75
N THR A 211 -11.81 -16.63 8.05
CA THR A 211 -12.95 -16.72 8.98
C THR A 211 -13.44 -15.36 9.46
N GLY A 212 -12.77 -14.28 9.07
CA GLY A 212 -13.16 -12.93 9.45
C GLY A 212 -14.31 -12.38 8.60
N GLN A 213 -14.71 -11.15 8.88
CA GLN A 213 -15.76 -10.46 8.14
C GLN A 213 -15.22 -9.88 6.82
N ILE A 214 -16.06 -9.87 5.80
CA ILE A 214 -15.86 -9.07 4.59
C ILE A 214 -16.92 -7.98 4.61
N SER A 215 -16.52 -6.74 4.39
CA SER A 215 -17.44 -5.61 4.37
C SER A 215 -17.13 -4.69 3.20
N ILE A 216 -18.17 -4.08 2.63
CA ILE A 216 -18.03 -2.97 1.68
C ILE A 216 -18.18 -1.61 2.38
N HIS A 217 -18.64 -1.62 3.64
CA HIS A 217 -18.87 -0.44 4.46
C HIS A 217 -17.69 -0.25 5.39
N HIS A 218 -16.80 0.68 5.04
CA HIS A 218 -15.65 1.03 5.87
C HIS A 218 -16.05 1.87 7.11
N PRO A 219 -15.21 1.92 8.16
CA PRO A 219 -15.41 2.82 9.28
C PRO A 219 -15.52 4.29 8.82
N LYS A 220 -16.29 5.11 9.55
CA LYS A 220 -16.41 6.55 9.24
C LYS A 220 -15.14 7.27 9.69
N HIS A 221 -14.21 7.47 8.77
CA HIS A 221 -12.97 8.23 8.99
C HIS A 221 -12.65 9.10 7.78
N ARG A 222 -12.12 10.31 8.01
CA ARG A 222 -11.81 11.27 6.94
C ARG A 222 -10.92 10.68 5.83
N LEU A 223 -9.98 9.81 6.22
CA LEU A 223 -9.01 9.18 5.30
C LEU A 223 -9.67 8.18 4.35
N PHE A 224 -10.73 7.49 4.79
CA PHE A 224 -11.39 6.49 3.96
C PHE A 224 -12.38 7.13 2.99
N THR A 225 -13.10 8.17 3.43
CA THR A 225 -14.11 8.86 2.62
C THR A 225 -13.53 9.48 1.34
N SER A 226 -12.28 9.96 1.37
CA SER A 226 -11.66 10.61 0.20
C SER A 226 -10.97 9.64 -0.77
N VAL A 227 -10.66 8.42 -0.34
CA VAL A 227 -9.76 7.50 -1.09
C VAL A 227 -10.45 6.18 -1.46
N PHE A 228 -11.57 5.84 -0.84
CA PHE A 228 -12.33 4.63 -1.17
C PHE A 228 -13.27 4.89 -2.36
N LYS A 229 -12.89 4.40 -3.53
CA LYS A 229 -13.69 4.54 -4.75
C LYS A 229 -14.12 3.16 -5.25
N GLN A 230 -15.42 3.00 -5.49
CA GLN A 230 -15.98 1.71 -5.91
C GLN A 230 -15.54 1.36 -7.33
N ILE A 231 -15.14 0.10 -7.54
CA ILE A 231 -14.75 -0.39 -8.85
C ILE A 231 -16.01 -0.71 -9.66
N PRO A 232 -16.11 -0.24 -10.92
CA PRO A 232 -17.25 -0.53 -11.79
C PRO A 232 -17.47 -2.03 -11.99
N LYS A 233 -18.73 -2.44 -12.11
CA LYS A 233 -19.13 -3.81 -12.40
C LYS A 233 -18.76 -4.17 -13.85
N GLU A 234 -18.23 -5.37 -14.08
CA GLU A 234 -18.14 -5.93 -15.42
C GLU A 234 -19.55 -6.18 -15.98
N ILE A 235 -19.85 -5.55 -17.12
CA ILE A 235 -21.12 -5.71 -17.83
C ILE A 235 -20.91 -6.73 -18.95
N GLN A 236 -20.84 -8.01 -18.57
CA GLN A 236 -20.89 -9.12 -19.52
C GLN A 236 -22.12 -9.98 -19.28
N SER A 237 -22.86 -10.25 -20.36
CA SER A 237 -23.98 -11.17 -20.33
C SER A 237 -23.47 -12.61 -20.51
N ARG A 238 -23.99 -13.54 -19.70
CA ARG A 238 -23.75 -14.98 -19.88
C ARG A 238 -24.54 -15.60 -21.02
N LYS A 239 -25.47 -14.83 -21.61
CA LYS A 239 -26.31 -15.25 -22.71
C LYS A 239 -26.17 -14.26 -23.87
N PRO A 240 -26.32 -14.70 -25.12
CA PRO A 240 -26.41 -13.81 -26.26
C PRO A 240 -27.46 -12.73 -26.00
N LEU A 241 -27.09 -11.48 -26.26
CA LEU A 241 -28.02 -10.36 -26.20
C LEU A 241 -28.84 -10.33 -27.48
N ASN A 242 -30.07 -9.83 -27.42
CA ASN A 242 -30.86 -9.51 -28.61
C ASN A 242 -30.31 -8.23 -29.26
N ALA A 243 -29.11 -8.31 -29.81
CA ALA A 243 -28.34 -7.22 -30.39
C ALA A 243 -27.59 -7.70 -31.64
N LEU A 244 -27.05 -6.76 -32.42
CA LEU A 244 -26.25 -7.08 -33.61
C LEU A 244 -25.07 -7.99 -33.23
N THR A 245 -25.01 -9.19 -33.81
CA THR A 245 -23.89 -10.10 -33.63
C THR A 245 -22.81 -9.78 -34.66
N ILE A 246 -21.66 -9.32 -34.19
CA ILE A 246 -20.51 -8.99 -35.03
C ILE A 246 -19.53 -10.17 -34.98
N PHE A 247 -19.20 -10.74 -36.13
CA PHE A 247 -18.12 -11.73 -36.26
C PHE A 247 -16.86 -11.00 -36.70
N SER A 248 -15.77 -11.14 -35.94
CA SER A 248 -14.47 -10.57 -36.24
C SER A 248 -13.41 -11.67 -36.24
N ASP A 249 -12.62 -11.76 -37.30
CA ASP A 249 -11.41 -12.58 -37.39
C ASP A 249 -10.16 -11.69 -37.47
N GLY A 250 -9.00 -12.26 -37.16
CA GLY A 250 -7.70 -11.59 -37.31
C GLY A 250 -6.83 -12.43 -38.25
N ALA A 251 -6.23 -11.78 -39.24
CA ALA A 251 -5.27 -12.37 -40.16
C ALA A 251 -3.83 -12.27 -39.63
#